data_AF-A0A9D9HD24-F1
#
_entry.id   AF-A0A9D9HD24-F1
#
_cell.length_a   1.000
_cell.length_b   1.000
_cell.length_c   1.000
_cell.angle_alpha   90.00
_cell.angle_beta   90.00
_cell.angle_gamma   90.00
#
_symmetry.space_group_name_H-M   'P 1'
#
loop_
_entity.id
_entity.type
_entity.pdbx_description
1 polymer ?
#
loop_
_entity_poly.entity_id
_entity_poly.type
_entity_poly.pdbx_seq_one_letter_code
_entity_poly.pdbx_strand_id
1 'polypeptide(L)'
;MKRSFIVVAALLLLVGGFSAAEESVLIDFNLLSADIIEETDAEGNSTGNMLENRRTVMDFSTVAGASFTETQKSLMKTSLAHGNWEVVLNSSAQNPDAMSVSYAREAPVSQNATNFAGEHLIGVRVHFPTWNNNANAVIQPPFDIPAYEAYAQVSDDGVVQEPTEEDREAGITRFEEGYGVVKNVSVIKSIAVNAYGLNFPHGLYVLLKDQNNVTSRYFMGYLNFDGWKQMVWVNPDYITDVRAREVRVFPVYPTAMPYQKFAGFLITRDAAHEGGDFVAYFKDVKIIYDRAVLDSLRDFEHEDLWGIQTQRDNERKRIEVSRFGNTQVNRFMERERMATEAGYTADPGTGPGGAGEEGGGDAAAADDGAAAEADAGAGAEEAVQ
;
A
#
# COMPACT_ATOMS: atom_id res chain seq x y z
N MET A 1 -15.80 -1.63 -64.76
CA MET A 1 -16.43 -2.60 -63.84
C MET A 1 -15.44 -3.54 -63.12
N LYS A 2 -14.27 -3.93 -63.67
CA LYS A 2 -13.31 -4.80 -62.96
C LYS A 2 -12.43 -4.08 -61.90
N ARG A 3 -12.20 -2.77 -62.03
CA ARG A 3 -11.38 -1.99 -61.08
C ARG A 3 -12.16 -1.52 -59.83
N SER A 4 -13.47 -1.38 -59.94
CA SER A 4 -14.35 -0.97 -58.83
C SER A 4 -14.56 -2.10 -57.80
N PHE A 5 -14.56 -3.36 -58.24
CA PHE A 5 -14.72 -4.52 -57.36
C PHE A 5 -13.48 -4.79 -56.49
N ILE A 6 -12.27 -4.48 -56.96
CA ILE A 6 -11.03 -4.67 -56.20
C ILE A 6 -10.94 -3.67 -55.05
N VAL A 7 -11.42 -2.44 -55.25
CA VAL A 7 -11.44 -1.41 -54.20
C VAL A 7 -12.46 -1.76 -53.11
N VAL A 8 -13.63 -2.28 -53.48
CA VAL A 8 -14.66 -2.72 -52.51
C VAL A 8 -14.22 -3.98 -51.74
N ALA A 9 -13.51 -4.91 -52.38
CA ALA A 9 -12.94 -6.08 -51.71
C ALA A 9 -11.76 -5.73 -50.77
N ALA A 10 -10.94 -4.73 -51.12
CA ALA A 10 -9.89 -4.20 -50.24
C ALA A 10 -10.45 -3.42 -49.04
N LEU A 11 -11.60 -2.75 -49.22
CA LEU A 11 -12.29 -2.04 -48.13
C LEU A 11 -13.01 -3.01 -47.18
N LEU A 12 -13.55 -4.13 -47.68
CA LEU A 12 -14.14 -5.18 -46.85
C LEU A 12 -13.09 -6.03 -46.11
N LEU A 13 -11.85 -6.13 -46.62
CA LEU A 13 -10.73 -6.77 -45.91
C LEU A 13 -10.17 -5.92 -44.77
N LEU A 14 -10.46 -4.61 -44.74
CA LEU A 14 -10.11 -3.71 -43.62
C LEU A 14 -11.16 -3.67 -42.51
N VAL A 15 -12.34 -4.28 -42.72
CA VAL A 15 -13.38 -4.47 -41.69
C VAL A 15 -13.24 -5.83 -40.98
N GLY A 16 -12.16 -6.56 -41.24
CA GLY A 16 -11.73 -7.65 -40.38
C GLY A 16 -11.38 -7.05 -39.02
N GLY A 17 -12.35 -7.06 -38.10
CA GLY A 17 -12.19 -6.59 -36.73
C GLY A 17 -10.96 -7.25 -36.13
N PHE A 18 -9.87 -6.48 -36.05
CA PHE A 18 -8.79 -6.81 -35.17
C PHE A 18 -9.42 -6.87 -33.78
N SER A 19 -9.38 -8.03 -33.15
CA SER A 19 -9.45 -8.13 -31.71
C SER A 19 -8.26 -7.33 -31.19
N ALA A 20 -8.46 -6.03 -31.02
CA ALA A 20 -7.46 -5.13 -30.48
C ALA A 20 -7.37 -5.48 -29.00
N ALA A 21 -6.22 -6.05 -28.61
CA ALA A 21 -5.91 -6.21 -27.21
C ALA A 21 -5.85 -4.79 -26.60
N GLU A 22 -6.66 -4.55 -25.59
CA GLU A 22 -6.78 -3.24 -24.95
C GLU A 22 -5.68 -3.09 -23.89
N GLU A 23 -5.03 -1.93 -23.88
CA GLU A 23 -4.10 -1.55 -22.82
C GLU A 23 -4.86 -0.73 -21.76
N SER A 24 -4.74 -1.12 -20.49
CA SER A 24 -5.18 -0.30 -19.38
C SER A 24 -4.11 -0.21 -18.29
N VAL A 25 -4.12 0.91 -17.58
CA VAL A 25 -3.33 1.09 -16.37
C VAL A 25 -4.13 0.51 -15.21
N LEU A 26 -3.62 -0.58 -14.63
CA LEU A 26 -4.28 -1.23 -13.50
C LEU A 26 -4.08 -0.42 -12.23
N ILE A 27 -2.85 0.02 -11.97
CA ILE A 27 -2.52 0.91 -10.87
C ILE A 27 -1.41 1.89 -11.27
N ASP A 28 -1.58 3.16 -10.97
CA ASP A 28 -0.58 4.21 -11.14
C ASP A 28 -0.27 4.83 -9.78
N PHE A 29 0.96 4.65 -9.28
CA PHE A 29 1.32 5.13 -7.96
C PHE A 29 1.37 6.66 -7.89
N ASN A 30 1.53 7.36 -9.02
CA ASN A 30 1.47 8.82 -9.05
C ASN A 30 0.10 9.39 -8.68
N LEU A 31 -0.97 8.61 -8.85
CA LEU A 31 -2.33 9.02 -8.50
C LEU A 31 -2.67 8.79 -7.01
N LEU A 32 -1.75 8.16 -6.27
CA LEU A 32 -1.95 7.69 -4.90
C LEU A 32 -1.20 8.54 -3.86
N SER A 33 -0.68 9.72 -4.22
CA SER A 33 -0.13 10.66 -3.22
C SER A 33 -1.21 11.05 -2.21
N ALA A 34 -0.78 11.25 -0.97
CA ALA A 34 -1.65 11.77 0.07
C ALA A 34 -1.95 13.26 -0.18
N ASP A 35 -3.22 13.62 -0.13
CA ASP A 35 -3.73 14.96 -0.43
C ASP A 35 -4.80 15.45 0.56
N ILE A 36 -5.20 14.59 1.50
CA ILE A 36 -6.17 14.89 2.55
C ILE A 36 -5.67 14.42 3.93
N ILE A 37 -6.23 15.04 4.96
CA ILE A 37 -5.92 14.79 6.38
C ILE A 37 -4.47 15.14 6.71
N GLU A 38 -4.28 16.28 7.35
CA GLU A 38 -2.97 16.69 7.85
C GLU A 38 -2.54 15.81 9.02
N GLU A 39 -1.30 15.35 8.98
CA GLU A 39 -0.63 14.72 10.10
C GLU A 39 -0.44 15.74 11.22
N THR A 40 -0.76 15.33 12.45
CA THR A 40 -0.54 16.12 13.66
C THR A 40 0.51 15.47 14.54
N ASP A 41 1.37 16.27 15.17
CA ASP A 41 2.31 15.81 16.20
C ASP A 41 1.59 15.35 17.49
N ALA A 42 2.36 14.87 18.47
CA ALA A 42 1.83 14.40 19.75
C ALA A 42 1.14 15.54 20.56
N GLU A 43 1.47 16.78 20.23
CA GLU A 43 0.95 18.01 20.81
C GLU A 43 -0.24 18.59 20.01
N GLY A 44 -0.66 17.96 18.92
CA GLY A 44 -1.80 18.33 18.09
C GLY A 44 -1.53 19.42 17.04
N ASN A 45 -0.27 19.75 16.76
CA ASN A 45 0.10 20.71 15.72
C ASN A 45 0.28 20.02 14.37
N SER A 46 -0.17 20.66 13.30
CA SER A 46 0.03 20.16 11.93
C SER A 46 1.52 20.09 11.58
N THR A 47 1.97 18.93 11.12
CA THR A 47 3.33 18.70 10.61
C THR A 47 3.47 19.14 9.15
N GLY A 48 2.36 19.48 8.49
CA GLY A 48 2.29 19.85 7.08
C GLY A 48 2.32 18.67 6.11
N ASN A 49 2.38 17.43 6.59
CA ASN A 49 2.28 16.23 5.76
C ASN A 49 0.82 15.79 5.64
N MET A 50 0.41 15.30 4.47
CA MET A 50 -0.90 14.66 4.28
C MET A 50 -0.78 13.16 4.50
N LEU A 51 -1.81 12.54 5.07
CA LEU A 51 -1.80 11.10 5.40
C LEU A 51 -2.58 10.25 4.40
N GLU A 52 -3.66 10.79 3.84
CA GLU A 52 -4.63 10.00 3.10
C GLU A 52 -4.88 10.53 1.68
N ASN A 53 -5.30 9.64 0.78
CA ASN A 53 -5.66 9.95 -0.59
C ASN A 53 -7.19 10.05 -0.74
N ARG A 54 -7.65 11.18 -1.26
CA ARG A 54 -9.06 11.57 -1.42
C ARG A 54 -9.88 10.55 -2.19
N ARG A 55 -9.40 10.14 -3.37
CA ARG A 55 -10.15 9.21 -4.23
C ARG A 55 -10.25 7.82 -3.64
N THR A 56 -9.37 7.42 -2.72
CA THR A 56 -9.33 6.03 -2.21
C THR A 56 -9.61 5.90 -0.71
N VAL A 57 -9.99 6.98 -0.02
CA VAL A 57 -10.28 6.96 1.41
C VAL A 57 -11.45 6.05 1.79
N MET A 58 -11.25 5.28 2.84
CA MET A 58 -12.17 4.32 3.42
C MET A 58 -12.29 4.62 4.91
N ASP A 59 -13.51 4.80 5.37
CA ASP A 59 -13.83 5.07 6.77
C ASP A 59 -14.09 3.75 7.51
N PHE A 60 -13.27 3.45 8.52
CA PHE A 60 -13.44 2.29 9.39
C PHE A 60 -13.85 2.66 10.81
N SER A 61 -14.15 3.94 11.08
CA SER A 61 -14.66 4.41 12.36
C SER A 61 -15.98 3.75 12.77
N THR A 62 -16.74 3.25 11.79
CA THR A 62 -18.00 2.50 12.01
C THR A 62 -17.79 1.18 12.76
N VAL A 63 -16.57 0.64 12.77
CA VAL A 63 -16.18 -0.57 13.51
C VAL A 63 -15.72 -0.22 14.93
N ALA A 64 -15.30 1.03 15.16
CA ALA A 64 -14.86 1.49 16.45
C ALA A 64 -16.04 1.59 17.43
N GLY A 65 -15.85 1.05 18.64
CA GLY A 65 -16.89 1.08 19.69
C GLY A 65 -17.29 2.50 20.08
N ALA A 66 -18.39 2.61 20.85
CA ALA A 66 -18.90 3.89 21.34
C ALA A 66 -17.92 4.66 22.29
N SER A 67 -16.81 4.03 22.67
CA SER A 67 -15.80 4.59 23.57
C SER A 67 -14.88 5.64 22.93
N PHE A 68 -14.86 5.76 21.60
CA PHE A 68 -14.00 6.74 20.90
C PHE A 68 -14.74 8.06 20.69
N THR A 69 -14.02 9.18 20.86
CA THR A 69 -14.52 10.53 20.57
C THR A 69 -14.74 10.72 19.07
N GLU A 70 -15.54 11.72 18.68
CA GLU A 70 -15.76 12.05 17.25
C GLU A 70 -14.46 12.46 16.55
N THR A 71 -13.56 13.16 17.26
CA THR A 71 -12.23 13.52 16.77
C THR A 71 -11.33 12.29 16.55
N GLN A 72 -11.38 11.29 17.44
CA GLN A 72 -10.64 10.05 17.23
C GLN A 72 -11.22 9.24 16.05
N LYS A 73 -12.55 9.26 15.90
CA LYS A 73 -13.22 8.60 14.76
C LYS A 73 -12.90 9.25 13.42
N SER A 74 -12.71 10.58 13.35
CA SER A 74 -12.34 11.24 12.10
C SER A 74 -10.93 10.86 11.62
N LEU A 75 -10.05 10.46 12.54
CA LEU A 75 -8.71 9.93 12.24
C LEU A 75 -8.72 8.44 11.86
N MET A 76 -9.82 7.72 12.06
CA MET A 76 -9.98 6.31 11.70
C MET A 76 -10.36 6.14 10.23
N LYS A 77 -9.54 6.72 9.37
CA LYS A 77 -9.63 6.66 7.90
C LYS A 77 -8.33 6.08 7.36
N THR A 78 -8.42 5.36 6.24
CA THR A 78 -7.25 4.85 5.51
C THR A 78 -7.52 4.92 4.02
N SER A 79 -6.49 4.84 3.20
CA SER A 79 -6.57 4.96 1.75
C SER A 79 -5.42 4.21 1.10
N LEU A 80 -5.38 4.17 -0.23
CA LEU A 80 -4.24 3.59 -0.96
C LEU A 80 -3.00 4.50 -1.00
N ALA A 81 -2.93 5.53 -0.13
CA ALA A 81 -1.76 6.40 0.01
C ALA A 81 -0.47 5.61 0.27
N HIS A 82 0.67 6.04 -0.29
CA HIS A 82 1.91 5.25 -0.32
C HIS A 82 2.37 4.77 1.05
N GLY A 83 2.21 5.59 2.10
CA GLY A 83 2.62 5.25 3.47
C GLY A 83 1.76 4.18 4.14
N ASN A 84 0.55 3.93 3.64
CA ASN A 84 -0.37 2.94 4.21
C ASN A 84 -0.16 1.52 3.68
N TRP A 85 0.73 1.34 2.69
CA TRP A 85 1.02 0.03 2.13
C TRP A 85 1.83 -0.82 3.11
N GLU A 86 1.42 -2.07 3.27
CA GLU A 86 2.03 -2.97 4.23
C GLU A 86 3.06 -3.87 3.57
N VAL A 87 4.20 -4.06 4.24
CA VAL A 87 5.21 -5.05 3.87
C VAL A 87 5.11 -6.25 4.80
N VAL A 88 4.50 -7.33 4.30
CA VAL A 88 4.30 -8.57 5.05
C VAL A 88 5.43 -9.54 4.71
N LEU A 89 6.36 -9.70 5.65
CA LEU A 89 7.43 -10.69 5.57
C LEU A 89 6.87 -12.10 5.81
N ASN A 90 7.44 -13.14 5.18
CA ASN A 90 7.14 -14.52 5.58
C ASN A 90 7.73 -14.88 6.94
N SER A 91 7.21 -15.96 7.54
CA SER A 91 7.63 -16.42 8.88
C SER A 91 9.13 -16.64 9.03
N SER A 92 9.86 -16.98 7.97
CA SER A 92 11.32 -17.15 8.02
C SER A 92 12.11 -15.84 7.97
N ALA A 93 11.47 -14.73 7.59
CA ALA A 93 12.05 -13.39 7.56
C ALA A 93 11.51 -12.47 8.66
N GLN A 94 10.44 -12.89 9.36
CA GLN A 94 9.84 -12.12 10.44
C GLN A 94 10.74 -12.10 11.68
N ASN A 95 11.25 -10.92 12.01
CA ASN A 95 11.78 -10.58 13.33
C ASN A 95 11.42 -9.12 13.65
N PRO A 96 11.43 -8.69 14.93
CA PRO A 96 11.00 -7.35 15.32
C PRO A 96 11.75 -6.23 14.59
N ASP A 97 13.06 -6.38 14.42
CA ASP A 97 13.89 -5.39 13.74
C ASP A 97 13.47 -5.25 12.28
N ALA A 98 13.39 -6.37 11.55
CA ALA A 98 12.98 -6.43 10.16
C ALA A 98 11.57 -5.88 9.94
N MET A 99 10.64 -6.18 10.85
CA MET A 99 9.27 -5.66 10.78
C MET A 99 9.23 -4.13 11.00
N SER A 100 10.08 -3.60 11.88
CA SER A 100 10.11 -2.16 12.16
C SER A 100 10.67 -1.33 10.99
N VAL A 101 11.63 -1.88 10.25
CA VAL A 101 12.30 -1.15 9.15
C VAL A 101 11.73 -1.48 7.76
N SER A 102 10.85 -2.48 7.65
CA SER A 102 10.20 -2.85 6.38
C SER A 102 8.88 -2.12 6.22
N TYR A 103 8.86 -1.11 5.36
CA TYR A 103 7.69 -0.27 5.12
C TYR A 103 7.70 0.31 3.70
N ALA A 104 6.55 0.80 3.27
CA ALA A 104 6.40 1.60 2.07
C ALA A 104 6.32 3.08 2.42
N ARG A 105 6.80 3.94 1.52
CA ARG A 105 6.70 5.39 1.64
C ARG A 105 6.59 6.05 0.28
N GLU A 106 6.15 7.29 0.29
CA GLU A 106 6.23 8.15 -0.88
C GLU A 106 7.69 8.42 -1.25
N ALA A 107 7.97 8.34 -2.54
CA ALA A 107 9.29 8.56 -3.12
C ALA A 107 9.17 9.59 -4.26
N PRO A 108 9.45 10.88 -3.98
CA PRO A 108 9.44 11.91 -5.01
C PRO A 108 10.62 11.68 -5.96
N VAL A 109 10.34 11.65 -7.26
CA VAL A 109 11.38 11.54 -8.29
C VAL A 109 11.99 12.92 -8.53
N SER A 110 13.33 12.97 -8.56
CA SER A 110 14.07 14.20 -8.82
C SER A 110 13.57 14.92 -10.09
N GLN A 111 13.44 16.24 -10.02
CA GLN A 111 13.05 17.07 -11.18
C GLN A 111 14.04 16.98 -12.35
N ASN A 112 15.29 16.58 -12.06
CA ASN A 112 16.33 16.40 -13.08
C ASN A 112 16.45 14.94 -13.54
N ALA A 113 15.55 14.05 -13.13
CA ALA A 113 15.57 12.66 -13.55
C ALA A 113 15.25 12.53 -15.05
N THR A 114 15.89 11.56 -15.71
CA THR A 114 15.63 11.29 -17.13
C THR A 114 14.22 10.75 -17.37
N ASN A 115 13.68 9.99 -16.41
CA ASN A 115 12.35 9.37 -16.48
C ASN A 115 11.54 9.77 -15.25
N PHE A 116 10.24 10.03 -15.45
CA PHE A 116 9.25 10.30 -14.39
C PHE A 116 9.60 11.50 -13.50
N ALA A 117 10.31 12.51 -14.03
CA ALA A 117 10.72 13.68 -13.28
C ALA A 117 9.53 14.41 -12.65
N GLY A 118 9.59 14.64 -11.33
CA GLY A 118 8.52 15.30 -10.57
C GLY A 118 7.32 14.43 -10.25
N GLU A 119 7.31 13.14 -10.61
CA GLU A 119 6.28 12.20 -10.20
C GLU A 119 6.52 11.70 -8.76
N HIS A 120 5.45 11.26 -8.11
CA HIS A 120 5.44 10.74 -6.75
C HIS A 120 5.13 9.25 -6.76
N LEU A 121 6.10 8.41 -6.41
CA LEU A 121 5.99 6.97 -6.61
C LEU A 121 6.02 6.23 -5.27
N ILE A 122 5.70 4.92 -5.30
CA ILE A 122 5.89 4.09 -4.11
C ILE A 122 7.35 3.63 -4.04
N GLY A 123 8.01 3.95 -2.93
CA GLY A 123 9.29 3.37 -2.53
C GLY A 123 9.06 2.35 -1.43
N VAL A 124 9.67 1.19 -1.55
CA VAL A 124 9.53 0.10 -0.58
C VAL A 124 10.89 -0.28 -0.05
N ARG A 125 11.02 -0.33 1.28
CA ARG A 125 12.14 -0.95 1.97
C ARG A 125 11.70 -2.29 2.54
N VAL A 126 12.51 -3.32 2.33
CA VAL A 126 12.33 -4.64 2.93
C VAL A 126 13.65 -5.04 3.55
N HIS A 127 13.63 -5.45 4.80
CA HIS A 127 14.81 -5.98 5.46
C HIS A 127 14.74 -7.51 5.49
N PHE A 128 15.54 -8.15 4.63
CA PHE A 128 15.64 -9.60 4.62
C PHE A 128 16.69 -10.07 5.64
N PRO A 129 16.49 -11.24 6.26
CA PRO A 129 17.49 -11.81 7.16
C PRO A 129 18.79 -12.11 6.41
N THR A 130 19.93 -11.92 7.07
CA THR A 130 21.27 -12.11 6.48
C THR A 130 21.71 -13.58 6.43
N TRP A 131 21.05 -14.48 7.15
CA TRP A 131 21.36 -15.91 7.12
C TRP A 131 20.82 -16.58 5.84
N ASN A 132 21.31 -17.80 5.58
CA ASN A 132 20.98 -18.56 4.36
C ASN A 132 19.60 -19.22 4.46
N ASN A 133 18.54 -18.45 4.24
CA ASN A 133 17.17 -18.95 4.13
C ASN A 133 16.43 -18.29 2.97
N ASN A 134 15.45 -18.98 2.41
CA ASN A 134 14.55 -18.34 1.47
C ASN A 134 13.64 -17.38 2.24
N ALA A 135 13.53 -16.16 1.73
CA ALA A 135 12.73 -15.11 2.33
C ALA A 135 11.86 -14.47 1.26
N ASN A 136 10.67 -14.02 1.64
CA ASN A 136 9.84 -13.23 0.74
C ASN A 136 9.07 -12.16 1.50
N ALA A 137 8.67 -11.14 0.76
CA ALA A 137 7.91 -10.01 1.27
C ALA A 137 6.75 -9.74 0.31
N VAL A 138 5.55 -9.68 0.85
CA VAL A 138 4.35 -9.25 0.12
C VAL A 138 4.13 -7.77 0.42
N ILE A 139 4.10 -6.97 -0.63
CA ILE A 139 3.80 -5.55 -0.59
C ILE A 139 2.34 -5.42 -0.99
N GLN A 140 1.45 -5.22 -0.04
CA GLN A 140 0.01 -5.26 -0.26
C GLN A 140 -0.66 -3.92 0.12
N PRO A 141 -1.77 -3.55 -0.55
CA PRO A 141 -2.57 -2.41 -0.14
C PRO A 141 -3.13 -2.63 1.27
N PRO A 142 -3.48 -1.55 1.99
CA PRO A 142 -4.02 -1.64 3.36
C PRO A 142 -5.33 -2.44 3.43
N PHE A 143 -6.13 -2.43 2.36
CA PHE A 143 -7.38 -3.17 2.28
C PHE A 143 -7.56 -3.81 0.90
N ASP A 144 -8.45 -4.81 0.83
CA ASP A 144 -8.83 -5.42 -0.44
C ASP A 144 -9.62 -4.44 -1.30
N ILE A 145 -9.08 -4.08 -2.47
CA ILE A 145 -9.66 -3.04 -3.34
C ILE A 145 -11.05 -3.50 -3.84
N PRO A 146 -12.13 -2.74 -3.58
CA PRO A 146 -13.47 -3.09 -4.01
C PRO A 146 -13.68 -2.77 -5.50
N ALA A 147 -14.33 -3.69 -6.22
CA ALA A 147 -14.46 -3.61 -7.68
C ALA A 147 -15.73 -2.86 -8.14
N TYR A 148 -16.76 -2.81 -7.30
CA TYR A 148 -18.05 -2.18 -7.63
C TYR A 148 -18.39 -0.98 -6.73
N GLU A 149 -17.39 -0.37 -6.08
CA GLU A 149 -17.62 0.84 -5.29
C GLU A 149 -18.00 2.00 -6.22
N ALA A 150 -19.22 2.51 -6.04
CA ALA A 150 -19.72 3.63 -6.82
C ALA A 150 -18.72 4.79 -6.76
N TYR A 151 -18.56 5.48 -7.89
CA TYR A 151 -17.77 6.70 -7.90
C TYR A 151 -18.34 7.65 -6.85
N ALA A 152 -17.45 8.31 -6.13
CA ALA A 152 -17.85 9.24 -5.09
C ALA A 152 -16.80 10.32 -4.97
N GLN A 153 -17.25 11.56 -4.96
CA GLN A 153 -16.37 12.69 -4.70
C GLN A 153 -16.17 12.79 -3.20
N VAL A 154 -14.92 12.98 -2.76
CA VAL A 154 -14.61 13.11 -1.34
C VAL A 154 -14.23 14.55 -1.06
N SER A 155 -14.88 15.17 -0.08
CA SER A 155 -14.54 16.53 0.36
C SER A 155 -13.16 16.58 1.03
N ASP A 156 -12.62 17.78 1.24
CA ASP A 156 -11.33 17.98 1.91
C ASP A 156 -11.32 17.41 3.35
N ASP A 157 -12.49 17.31 3.99
CA ASP A 157 -12.67 16.68 5.32
C ASP A 157 -12.74 15.13 5.26
N GLY A 158 -12.59 14.54 4.08
CA GLY A 158 -12.67 13.10 3.88
C GLY A 158 -14.09 12.54 3.98
N VAL A 159 -15.12 13.34 3.72
CA VAL A 159 -16.53 12.87 3.68
C VAL A 159 -16.86 12.47 2.25
N VAL A 160 -17.34 11.24 2.08
CA VAL A 160 -17.74 10.67 0.79
C VAL A 160 -19.11 11.25 0.39
N GLN A 161 -19.15 12.00 -0.71
CA GLN A 161 -20.36 12.56 -1.31
C GLN A 161 -20.97 11.56 -2.30
N GLU A 162 -22.29 11.62 -2.46
CA GLU A 162 -22.94 10.76 -3.46
C GLU A 162 -22.52 11.13 -4.88
N PRO A 163 -22.37 10.13 -5.78
CA PRO A 163 -22.08 10.37 -7.19
C PRO A 163 -23.11 11.30 -7.82
N THR A 164 -22.62 12.22 -8.64
CA THR A 164 -23.49 13.03 -9.50
C THR A 164 -24.15 12.16 -10.58
N GLU A 165 -25.22 12.65 -11.21
CA GLU A 165 -25.88 11.92 -12.31
C GLU A 165 -24.90 11.67 -13.47
N GLU A 166 -24.01 12.62 -13.76
CA GLU A 166 -22.96 12.51 -14.77
C GLU A 166 -21.93 11.42 -14.41
N ASP A 167 -21.57 11.29 -13.13
CA ASP A 167 -20.66 10.23 -12.65
C ASP A 167 -21.31 8.84 -12.73
N ARG A 168 -22.64 8.77 -12.51
CA ARG A 168 -23.42 7.53 -12.66
C ARG A 168 -23.51 7.11 -14.12
N GLU A 169 -23.74 8.07 -15.03
CA GLU A 169 -23.78 7.85 -16.47
C GLU A 169 -22.42 7.41 -17.04
N ALA A 170 -21.30 7.80 -16.43
CA ALA A 170 -19.98 7.34 -16.84
C ALA A 170 -19.76 5.84 -16.62
N GLY A 171 -20.49 5.22 -15.67
CA GLY A 171 -20.37 3.79 -15.34
C GLY A 171 -19.02 3.37 -14.74
N ILE A 172 -18.15 4.34 -14.43
CA ILE A 172 -16.81 4.15 -13.89
C ILE A 172 -16.92 3.97 -12.37
N THR A 173 -16.20 3.00 -11.80
CA THR A 173 -16.11 2.87 -10.34
C THR A 173 -14.92 3.61 -9.77
N ARG A 174 -15.00 3.86 -8.46
CA ARG A 174 -14.02 4.63 -7.69
C ARG A 174 -12.57 4.19 -7.92
N PHE A 175 -12.35 2.88 -8.07
CA PHE A 175 -11.02 2.27 -8.17
C PHE A 175 -10.59 1.88 -9.60
N GLU A 176 -11.35 2.28 -10.62
CA GLU A 176 -10.93 2.17 -12.03
C GLU A 176 -9.98 3.32 -12.43
N GLU A 177 -9.44 3.28 -13.65
CA GLU A 177 -8.53 4.31 -14.21
C GLU A 177 -7.19 4.45 -13.48
N GLY A 178 -6.56 3.34 -13.10
CA GLY A 178 -5.26 3.36 -12.44
C GLY A 178 -5.32 3.42 -10.91
N TYR A 179 -6.48 3.19 -10.31
CA TYR A 179 -6.65 3.09 -8.85
C TYR A 179 -6.76 1.64 -8.32
N GLY A 180 -6.47 0.64 -9.16
CA GLY A 180 -6.32 -0.75 -8.74
C GLY A 180 -7.30 -1.75 -9.32
N VAL A 181 -8.30 -1.34 -10.11
CA VAL A 181 -9.31 -2.22 -10.73
C VAL A 181 -9.40 -1.98 -12.23
N VAL A 182 -9.49 -3.07 -12.99
CA VAL A 182 -9.85 -3.06 -14.40
C VAL A 182 -10.99 -4.04 -14.62
N LYS A 183 -12.12 -3.55 -15.12
CA LYS A 183 -13.29 -4.38 -15.42
C LYS A 183 -13.26 -4.91 -16.85
N ASN A 184 -14.16 -5.86 -17.10
CA ASN A 184 -14.36 -6.50 -18.39
C ASN A 184 -13.11 -7.24 -18.90
N VAL A 185 -12.31 -7.82 -18.01
CA VAL A 185 -11.08 -8.53 -18.35
C VAL A 185 -11.37 -10.01 -18.59
N SER A 186 -11.08 -10.53 -19.79
CA SER A 186 -11.19 -11.96 -20.10
C SER A 186 -9.87 -12.69 -19.89
N VAL A 187 -8.97 -12.55 -20.86
CA VAL A 187 -7.67 -13.20 -20.87
C VAL A 187 -6.62 -12.11 -20.94
N ILE A 188 -5.73 -12.11 -19.96
CA ILE A 188 -4.57 -11.23 -19.94
C ILE A 188 -3.57 -11.76 -20.96
N LYS A 189 -3.16 -10.90 -21.89
CA LYS A 189 -2.11 -11.15 -22.87
C LYS A 189 -0.74 -10.86 -22.28
N SER A 190 -0.60 -9.73 -21.60
CA SER A 190 0.64 -9.35 -20.94
C SER A 190 0.41 -8.39 -19.78
N ILE A 191 1.35 -8.39 -18.84
CA ILE A 191 1.41 -7.47 -17.71
C ILE A 191 2.75 -6.75 -17.81
N ALA A 192 2.77 -5.44 -17.60
CA ALA A 192 3.98 -4.64 -17.58
C ALA A 192 4.08 -3.88 -16.25
N VAL A 193 5.29 -3.81 -15.70
CA VAL A 193 5.60 -3.04 -14.49
C VAL A 193 6.81 -2.16 -14.76
N ASN A 194 6.70 -0.88 -14.43
CA ASN A 194 7.84 0.03 -14.41
C ASN A 194 8.45 0.03 -13.01
N ALA A 195 9.67 -0.49 -12.87
CA ALA A 195 10.39 -0.51 -11.60
C ALA A 195 11.79 0.09 -11.74
N TYR A 196 12.27 0.66 -10.64
CA TYR A 196 13.65 1.11 -10.50
C TYR A 196 14.46 0.04 -9.77
N GLY A 197 15.49 -0.47 -10.44
CA GLY A 197 16.41 -1.47 -9.90
C GLY A 197 17.67 -0.84 -9.33
N LEU A 198 18.24 -1.52 -8.34
CA LEU A 198 19.52 -1.19 -7.70
C LEU A 198 20.47 -2.40 -7.72
N ASN A 199 20.37 -3.24 -8.76
CA ASN A 199 21.10 -4.49 -8.95
C ASN A 199 20.84 -5.60 -7.91
N PHE A 200 19.72 -5.55 -7.18
CA PHE A 200 19.37 -6.62 -6.25
C PHE A 200 18.91 -7.89 -6.99
N PRO A 201 19.46 -9.09 -6.68
CA PRO A 201 19.11 -10.33 -7.37
C PRO A 201 17.83 -10.97 -6.79
N HIS A 202 16.79 -10.15 -6.60
CA HIS A 202 15.50 -10.59 -6.06
C HIS A 202 14.47 -10.72 -7.17
N GLY A 203 13.62 -11.75 -7.05
CA GLY A 203 12.53 -11.99 -7.99
C GLY A 203 11.35 -11.08 -7.68
N LEU A 204 10.76 -10.48 -8.72
CA LEU A 204 9.54 -9.69 -8.63
C LEU A 204 8.36 -10.48 -9.20
N TYR A 205 7.28 -10.51 -8.43
CA TYR A 205 5.98 -11.00 -8.87
C TYR A 205 4.93 -9.91 -8.72
N VAL A 206 4.03 -9.83 -9.69
CA VAL A 206 2.78 -9.08 -9.57
C VAL A 206 1.69 -10.01 -9.07
N LEU A 207 0.95 -9.58 -8.06
CA LEU A 207 -0.20 -10.30 -7.53
C LEU A 207 -1.47 -9.65 -8.06
N LEU A 208 -2.23 -10.41 -8.84
CA LEU A 208 -3.54 -9.98 -9.31
C LEU A 208 -4.62 -10.91 -8.75
N LYS A 209 -5.76 -10.34 -8.41
CA LYS A 209 -6.89 -11.07 -7.84
C LYS A 209 -8.14 -10.90 -8.69
N ASP A 210 -8.83 -12.01 -8.94
CA ASP A 210 -9.96 -12.08 -9.88
C ASP A 210 -11.33 -11.90 -9.17
N GLN A 211 -12.42 -12.04 -9.94
CA GLN A 211 -13.80 -12.00 -9.45
C GLN A 211 -14.18 -13.14 -8.50
N ASN A 212 -13.40 -14.22 -8.51
CA ASN A 212 -13.59 -15.39 -7.64
C ASN A 212 -12.72 -15.32 -6.38
N ASN A 213 -12.06 -14.19 -6.13
CA ASN A 213 -11.19 -13.97 -4.99
C ASN A 213 -9.90 -14.82 -5.05
N VAL A 214 -9.51 -15.31 -6.22
CA VAL A 214 -8.30 -16.11 -6.44
C VAL A 214 -7.14 -15.16 -6.78
N THR A 215 -6.07 -15.23 -5.99
CA THR A 215 -4.85 -14.45 -6.23
C THR A 215 -3.87 -15.25 -7.08
N SER A 216 -3.62 -14.78 -8.29
CA SER A 216 -2.61 -15.29 -9.22
C SER A 216 -1.29 -14.52 -9.09
N ARG A 217 -0.17 -15.22 -9.28
CA ARG A 217 1.18 -14.64 -9.20
C ARG A 217 1.83 -14.66 -10.58
N TYR A 218 2.27 -13.50 -11.05
CA TYR A 218 2.90 -13.35 -12.36
C TYR A 218 4.36 -12.96 -12.18
N PHE A 219 5.28 -13.84 -12.59
CA PHE A 219 6.71 -13.59 -12.46
C PHE A 219 7.18 -12.58 -13.51
N MET A 220 7.62 -11.41 -13.05
CA MET A 220 8.05 -10.32 -13.92
C MET A 220 9.53 -10.42 -14.32
N GLY A 221 10.33 -11.13 -13.52
CA GLY A 221 11.77 -11.25 -13.67
C GLY A 221 12.52 -10.89 -12.40
N TYR A 222 13.83 -10.68 -12.53
CA TYR A 222 14.70 -10.29 -11.43
C TYR A 222 15.03 -8.79 -11.48
N LEU A 223 15.28 -8.20 -10.31
CA LEU A 223 15.62 -6.78 -10.14
C LEU A 223 17.13 -6.50 -10.26
N ASN A 224 17.86 -7.37 -10.97
CA ASN A 224 19.31 -7.31 -11.18
C ASN A 224 19.69 -6.34 -12.32
N PHE A 225 19.22 -5.10 -12.22
CA PHE A 225 19.54 -4.00 -13.12
C PHE A 225 19.65 -2.69 -12.35
N ASP A 226 20.31 -1.70 -12.93
CA ASP A 226 20.45 -0.36 -12.38
C ASP A 226 19.59 0.62 -13.18
N GLY A 227 18.78 1.41 -12.49
CA GLY A 227 17.90 2.40 -13.09
C GLY A 227 16.49 1.90 -13.43
N TRP A 228 15.77 2.69 -14.22
CA TRP A 228 14.40 2.38 -14.63
C TRP A 228 14.36 1.30 -15.71
N LYS A 229 13.50 0.30 -15.51
CA LYS A 229 13.21 -0.73 -16.50
C LYS A 229 11.75 -1.13 -16.48
N GLN A 230 11.18 -1.26 -17.67
CA GLN A 230 9.88 -1.91 -17.85
C GLN A 230 10.10 -3.43 -17.91
N MET A 231 9.53 -4.14 -16.94
CA MET A 231 9.46 -5.61 -16.94
C MET A 231 8.13 -6.04 -17.51
N VAL A 232 8.13 -7.01 -18.41
CA VAL A 232 6.93 -7.49 -19.09
C VAL A 232 6.81 -9.00 -18.92
N TRP A 233 5.69 -9.43 -18.34
CA TRP A 233 5.25 -10.81 -18.37
C TRP A 233 4.32 -10.99 -19.56
N VAL A 234 4.60 -11.99 -20.40
CA VAL A 234 3.74 -12.37 -21.53
C VAL A 234 3.10 -13.70 -21.20
N ASN A 235 1.79 -13.80 -21.38
CA ASN A 235 1.05 -15.02 -21.13
C ASN A 235 1.46 -16.10 -22.15
N PRO A 236 2.11 -17.20 -21.72
CA PRO A 236 2.54 -18.26 -22.63
C PRO A 236 1.37 -19.02 -23.26
N ASP A 237 0.21 -19.04 -22.58
CA ASP A 237 -0.99 -19.74 -23.02
C ASP A 237 -1.93 -18.84 -23.85
N TYR A 238 -1.47 -17.63 -24.21
CA TYR A 238 -2.29 -16.71 -25.01
C TYR A 238 -2.40 -17.20 -26.46
N ILE A 239 -3.61 -17.64 -26.82
CA ILE A 239 -3.93 -18.07 -28.19
C ILE A 239 -4.13 -16.82 -29.05
N THR A 240 -3.20 -16.52 -29.95
CA THR A 240 -3.30 -15.36 -30.86
C THR A 240 -4.31 -15.58 -31.99
N ASP A 241 -4.50 -16.81 -32.45
CA ASP A 241 -5.46 -17.13 -33.52
C ASP A 241 -6.87 -17.27 -32.98
N VAL A 242 -7.75 -16.34 -33.38
CA VAL A 242 -9.17 -16.31 -33.01
C VAL A 242 -9.90 -17.60 -33.36
N ARG A 243 -9.51 -18.32 -34.42
CA ARG A 243 -10.17 -19.57 -34.85
C ARG A 243 -9.91 -20.73 -33.90
N ALA A 244 -8.77 -20.70 -33.22
CA ALA A 244 -8.39 -21.71 -32.23
C ALA A 244 -8.91 -21.36 -30.82
N ARG A 245 -9.57 -20.20 -30.65
CA ARG A 245 -10.13 -19.80 -29.37
C ARG A 245 -11.49 -20.44 -29.15
N GLU A 246 -11.69 -20.98 -27.96
CA GLU A 246 -13.01 -21.34 -27.47
C GLU A 246 -13.74 -20.08 -27.01
N VAL A 247 -14.77 -19.65 -27.72
CA VAL A 247 -15.63 -18.54 -27.30
C VAL A 247 -16.54 -19.04 -26.18
N ARG A 248 -16.20 -18.68 -24.94
CA ARG A 248 -17.02 -19.01 -23.78
C ARG A 248 -17.99 -17.87 -23.51
N VAL A 249 -19.29 -18.18 -23.56
CA VAL A 249 -20.35 -17.25 -23.17
C VAL A 249 -20.58 -17.43 -21.67
N PHE A 250 -20.22 -16.42 -20.89
CA PHE A 250 -20.54 -16.37 -19.47
C PHE A 250 -21.84 -15.61 -19.26
N PRO A 251 -22.71 -16.03 -18.30
CA PRO A 251 -23.73 -15.12 -17.82
C PRO A 251 -23.03 -13.88 -17.23
N VAL A 252 -23.45 -12.69 -17.65
CA VAL A 252 -22.82 -11.43 -17.22
C VAL A 252 -23.55 -10.81 -16.01
N TYR A 253 -24.75 -11.30 -15.69
CA TYR A 253 -25.55 -10.86 -14.55
C TYR A 253 -26.47 -12.01 -14.09
N PRO A 254 -26.69 -12.25 -12.78
CA PRO A 254 -26.18 -11.55 -11.60
C PRO A 254 -24.84 -12.13 -11.10
N THR A 255 -24.04 -12.71 -11.99
CA THR A 255 -22.62 -12.97 -11.75
C THR A 255 -21.84 -11.68 -11.95
N ALA A 256 -20.75 -11.46 -11.21
CA ALA A 256 -19.92 -10.29 -11.41
C ALA A 256 -19.35 -10.29 -12.84
N MET A 257 -19.34 -9.11 -13.48
CA MET A 257 -18.56 -8.92 -14.70
C MET A 257 -17.10 -9.29 -14.39
N PRO A 258 -16.41 -10.06 -15.25
CA PRO A 258 -15.01 -10.40 -15.04
C PRO A 258 -14.16 -9.14 -14.83
N TYR A 259 -13.38 -9.10 -13.76
CA TYR A 259 -12.49 -7.98 -13.45
C TYR A 259 -11.18 -8.51 -12.90
N GLN A 260 -10.15 -7.69 -12.99
CA GLN A 260 -8.87 -7.91 -12.37
C GLN A 260 -8.58 -6.76 -11.41
N LYS A 261 -8.27 -7.09 -10.16
CA LYS A 261 -7.79 -6.11 -9.18
C LYS A 261 -6.33 -6.35 -8.80
N PHE A 262 -5.64 -5.26 -8.50
CA PHE A 262 -4.28 -5.30 -7.99
C PHE A 262 -4.30 -5.78 -6.53
N ALA A 263 -3.54 -6.83 -6.23
CA ALA A 263 -3.42 -7.37 -4.88
C ALA A 263 -2.09 -7.04 -4.22
N GLY A 264 -1.10 -6.59 -4.99
CA GLY A 264 0.22 -6.24 -4.47
C GLY A 264 1.39 -6.74 -5.32
N PHE A 265 2.58 -6.60 -4.77
CA PHE A 265 3.80 -7.22 -5.27
C PHE A 265 4.29 -8.31 -4.31
N LEU A 266 5.01 -9.28 -4.83
CA LEU A 266 5.74 -10.25 -4.04
C LEU A 266 7.21 -10.21 -4.46
N ILE A 267 8.08 -9.95 -3.49
CA ILE A 267 9.54 -9.96 -3.66
C ILE A 267 10.07 -11.23 -3.04
N THR A 268 10.88 -11.98 -3.79
CA THR A 268 11.50 -13.22 -3.31
C THR A 268 13.01 -13.11 -3.30
N ARG A 269 13.61 -13.42 -2.15
CA ARG A 269 15.05 -13.60 -1.98
C ARG A 269 15.38 -15.09 -1.89
N ASP A 270 16.37 -15.49 -2.69
CA ASP A 270 16.98 -16.82 -2.61
C ASP A 270 17.97 -16.90 -1.44
N ALA A 271 18.02 -18.05 -0.77
CA ALA A 271 18.92 -18.32 0.34
C ALA A 271 20.41 -18.15 0.02
N ALA A 272 20.81 -18.28 -1.25
CA ALA A 272 22.19 -18.11 -1.71
C ALA A 272 22.58 -16.63 -1.89
N HIS A 273 21.62 -15.71 -1.95
CA HIS A 273 21.89 -14.28 -2.08
C HIS A 273 22.01 -13.62 -0.72
N GLU A 274 22.83 -12.58 -0.61
CA GLU A 274 22.97 -11.80 0.61
C GLU A 274 21.63 -11.17 1.01
N GLY A 275 21.35 -11.18 2.32
CA GLY A 275 20.21 -10.50 2.90
C GLY A 275 20.49 -9.02 3.19
N GLY A 276 19.75 -8.46 4.13
CA GLY A 276 19.85 -7.05 4.53
C GLY A 276 18.79 -6.17 3.90
N ASP A 277 19.10 -4.88 3.82
CA ASP A 277 18.17 -3.87 3.30
C ASP A 277 18.06 -3.95 1.78
N PHE A 278 16.85 -4.26 1.33
CA PHE A 278 16.43 -4.17 -0.06
C PHE A 278 15.53 -2.94 -0.24
N VAL A 279 15.78 -2.18 -1.30
CA VAL A 279 14.93 -1.04 -1.67
C VAL A 279 14.54 -1.16 -3.13
N ALA A 280 13.26 -0.94 -3.43
CA ALA A 280 12.74 -0.86 -4.78
C ALA A 280 11.72 0.25 -4.92
N TYR A 281 11.56 0.75 -6.15
CA TYR A 281 10.56 1.76 -6.48
C TYR A 281 9.69 1.27 -7.63
N PHE A 282 8.39 1.52 -7.55
CA PHE A 282 7.42 1.11 -8.57
C PHE A 282 6.62 2.31 -9.05
N LYS A 283 6.47 2.44 -10.37
CA LYS A 283 5.73 3.55 -10.98
C LYS A 283 4.29 3.16 -11.28
N ASP A 284 4.10 2.10 -12.08
CA ASP A 284 2.78 1.62 -12.47
C ASP A 284 2.79 0.13 -12.79
N VAL A 285 1.57 -0.42 -12.85
CA VAL A 285 1.29 -1.72 -13.45
C VAL A 285 0.27 -1.55 -14.55
N LYS A 286 0.60 -2.01 -15.74
CA LYS A 286 -0.25 -1.99 -16.92
C LYS A 286 -0.58 -3.40 -17.36
N ILE A 287 -1.78 -3.58 -17.90
CA ILE A 287 -2.20 -4.86 -18.44
C ILE A 287 -2.69 -4.69 -19.87
N ILE A 288 -2.38 -5.67 -20.70
CA ILE A 288 -2.96 -5.82 -22.02
C ILE A 288 -3.85 -7.05 -21.99
N TYR A 289 -5.12 -6.91 -22.34
CA TYR A 289 -6.10 -7.97 -22.21
C TYR A 289 -7.14 -7.96 -23.33
N ASP A 290 -7.82 -9.09 -23.46
CA ASP A 290 -9.00 -9.23 -24.30
C ASP A 290 -10.24 -8.93 -23.45
N ARG A 291 -11.19 -8.15 -23.99
CA ARG A 291 -12.46 -7.88 -23.33
C ARG A 291 -13.30 -9.15 -23.17
N ALA A 292 -13.93 -9.33 -22.00
CA ALA A 292 -14.82 -10.47 -21.76
C ALA A 292 -16.15 -10.33 -22.48
N VAL A 293 -16.63 -9.11 -22.61
CA VAL A 293 -17.86 -8.76 -23.29
C VAL A 293 -17.56 -7.60 -24.22
N LEU A 294 -17.97 -7.71 -25.47
CA LEU A 294 -17.97 -6.56 -26.38
C LEU A 294 -19.07 -5.61 -25.93
N ASP A 295 -18.83 -4.30 -25.99
CA ASP A 295 -19.83 -3.27 -25.67
C ASP A 295 -20.95 -3.33 -26.70
N SER A 296 -21.88 -4.26 -26.52
CA SER A 296 -23.16 -4.27 -27.22
C SER A 296 -24.05 -3.25 -26.52
N LEU A 297 -24.76 -2.40 -27.28
CA LEU A 297 -25.87 -1.62 -26.76
C LEU A 297 -26.78 -2.54 -25.94
N ARG A 298 -26.78 -2.37 -24.62
CA ARG A 298 -27.67 -3.11 -23.74
C ARG A 298 -28.94 -2.30 -23.60
N ASP A 299 -30.08 -2.97 -23.72
CA ASP A 299 -31.39 -2.32 -23.57
C ASP A 299 -31.69 -1.94 -22.10
N PHE A 300 -30.93 -2.50 -21.15
CA PHE A 300 -31.13 -2.31 -19.72
C PHE A 300 -29.81 -2.18 -18.97
N GLU A 301 -29.72 -1.16 -18.13
CA GLU A 301 -28.68 -1.05 -17.10
C GLU A 301 -29.07 -1.91 -15.89
N HIS A 302 -28.56 -3.14 -15.87
CA HIS A 302 -28.96 -4.13 -14.87
C HIS A 302 -28.52 -3.78 -13.46
N GLU A 303 -27.34 -3.20 -13.28
CA GLU A 303 -26.85 -2.86 -11.93
C GLU A 303 -27.64 -1.69 -11.33
N ASP A 304 -27.98 -0.68 -12.14
CA ASP A 304 -28.84 0.43 -11.68
C ASP A 304 -30.25 -0.04 -11.31
N LEU A 305 -30.79 -1.01 -12.05
CA LEU A 305 -32.14 -1.53 -11.78
C LEU A 305 -32.20 -2.43 -10.54
N TRP A 306 -31.17 -3.25 -10.31
CA TRP A 306 -31.25 -4.36 -9.35
C TRP A 306 -30.23 -4.28 -8.20
N GLY A 307 -29.07 -3.63 -8.40
CA GLY A 307 -28.05 -3.39 -7.38
C GLY A 307 -27.41 -4.63 -6.76
N ILE A 308 -27.48 -5.82 -7.39
CA ILE A 308 -27.08 -7.07 -6.75
C ILE A 308 -25.55 -7.15 -6.57
N GLN A 309 -24.74 -6.68 -7.53
CA GLN A 309 -23.29 -6.73 -7.36
C GLN A 309 -22.84 -5.73 -6.31
N THR A 310 -23.35 -4.51 -6.35
CA THR A 310 -23.07 -3.46 -5.36
C THR A 310 -23.46 -3.91 -3.96
N GLN A 311 -24.62 -4.57 -3.77
CA GLN A 311 -25.00 -5.13 -2.48
C GLN A 311 -24.02 -6.20 -1.99
N ARG A 312 -23.61 -7.14 -2.86
CA ARG A 312 -22.65 -8.20 -2.50
C ARG A 312 -21.27 -7.65 -2.18
N ASP A 313 -20.80 -6.67 -2.94
CA ASP A 313 -19.52 -6.02 -2.70
C ASP A 313 -19.55 -5.16 -1.45
N ASN A 314 -20.66 -4.47 -1.16
CA ASN A 314 -20.84 -3.76 0.11
C ASN A 314 -20.84 -4.71 1.31
N GLU A 315 -21.43 -5.90 1.19
CA GLU A 315 -21.37 -6.92 2.23
C GLU A 315 -19.93 -7.42 2.44
N ARG A 316 -19.19 -7.70 1.37
CA ARG A 316 -17.77 -8.08 1.42
C ARG A 316 -16.92 -6.98 2.03
N LYS A 317 -17.12 -5.73 1.58
CA LYS A 317 -16.48 -4.54 2.13
C LYS A 317 -16.76 -4.42 3.61
N ARG A 318 -18.00 -4.61 4.07
CA ARG A 318 -18.33 -4.56 5.50
C ARG A 318 -17.59 -5.63 6.30
N ILE A 319 -17.48 -6.85 5.76
CA ILE A 319 -16.70 -7.93 6.40
C ILE A 319 -15.21 -7.55 6.45
N GLU A 320 -14.66 -7.03 5.36
CA GLU A 320 -13.26 -6.63 5.28
C GLU A 320 -12.95 -5.46 6.22
N VAL A 321 -13.77 -4.41 6.19
CA VAL A 321 -13.70 -3.26 7.09
C VAL A 321 -13.80 -3.71 8.54
N SER A 322 -14.64 -4.71 8.87
CA SER A 322 -14.67 -5.26 10.24
C SER A 322 -13.37 -5.99 10.63
N ARG A 323 -12.73 -6.71 9.71
CA ARG A 323 -11.47 -7.44 9.99
C ARG A 323 -10.30 -6.47 10.11
N PHE A 324 -10.13 -5.62 9.10
CA PHE A 324 -9.07 -4.64 9.03
C PHE A 324 -9.26 -3.52 10.08
N GLY A 325 -10.49 -3.03 10.26
CA GLY A 325 -10.81 -1.97 11.20
C GLY A 325 -10.48 -2.35 12.64
N ASN A 326 -10.75 -3.59 13.06
CA ASN A 326 -10.32 -4.07 14.38
C ASN A 326 -8.79 -4.03 14.55
N THR A 327 -8.04 -4.45 13.52
CA THR A 327 -6.57 -4.38 13.53
C THR A 327 -6.07 -2.93 13.60
N GLN A 328 -6.65 -2.02 12.81
CA GLN A 328 -6.26 -0.61 12.83
C GLN A 328 -6.60 0.08 14.15
N VAL A 329 -7.78 -0.21 14.72
CA VAL A 329 -8.18 0.32 16.04
C VAL A 329 -7.21 -0.19 17.11
N ASN A 330 -6.80 -1.46 17.06
CA ASN A 330 -5.79 -1.99 17.98
C ASN A 330 -4.44 -1.29 17.83
N ARG A 331 -3.96 -1.10 16.59
CA ARG A 331 -2.71 -0.37 16.32
C ARG A 331 -2.77 1.09 16.77
N PHE A 332 -3.92 1.73 16.57
CA PHE A 332 -4.17 3.09 17.05
C PHE A 332 -4.10 3.15 18.58
N MET A 333 -4.76 2.22 19.28
CA MET A 333 -4.69 2.12 20.75
C MET A 333 -3.27 1.80 21.23
N GLU A 334 -2.53 0.94 20.52
CA GLU A 334 -1.13 0.67 20.84
C GLU A 334 -0.28 1.92 20.67
N ARG A 335 -0.47 2.68 19.59
CA ARG A 335 0.24 3.95 19.34
C ARG A 335 -0.07 4.99 20.42
N GLU A 336 -1.34 5.16 20.81
CA GLU A 336 -1.72 6.07 21.90
C GLU A 336 -1.16 5.61 23.27
N ARG A 337 -0.96 4.30 23.47
CA ARG A 337 -0.41 3.75 24.72
C ARG A 337 1.10 3.68 24.76
N MET A 338 1.79 3.84 23.62
CA MET A 338 3.25 3.86 23.58
C MET A 338 3.75 5.01 24.45
N ALA A 339 4.63 4.69 25.39
CA ALA A 339 5.24 5.72 26.22
C ALA A 339 6.03 6.67 25.31
N THR A 340 5.68 7.95 25.34
CA THR A 340 6.57 9.00 24.86
C THR A 340 7.75 9.08 25.82
N GLU A 341 8.98 9.19 25.31
CA GLU A 341 10.18 9.38 26.13
C GLU A 341 10.20 10.78 26.76
N ALA A 342 9.19 11.13 27.55
CA ALA A 342 9.29 12.19 28.53
C ALA A 342 10.18 11.62 29.65
N GLY A 343 11.46 12.00 29.63
CA GLY A 343 12.50 11.46 30.50
C GLY A 343 12.07 11.36 31.96
N TYR A 344 12.62 10.36 32.65
CA TYR A 344 12.43 10.20 34.09
C TYR A 344 12.70 11.54 34.80
N THR A 345 11.71 12.07 35.52
CA THR A 345 11.98 13.10 36.53
C THR A 345 12.94 12.49 37.53
N ALA A 346 14.19 12.96 37.52
CA ALA A 346 15.14 12.59 38.55
C ALA A 346 14.54 12.97 39.91
N ASP A 347 14.46 12.01 40.82
CA ASP A 347 14.13 12.31 42.22
C ASP A 347 15.14 13.36 42.72
N PRO A 348 14.69 14.43 43.40
CA PRO A 348 15.57 15.39 44.02
C PRO A 348 16.29 14.70 45.19
N GLY A 349 17.39 14.01 44.90
CA GLY A 349 18.13 13.27 45.93
C GLY A 349 19.32 12.43 45.44
N THR A 350 19.41 12.05 44.17
CA THR A 350 20.52 11.22 43.71
C THR A 350 21.38 11.98 42.71
N GLY A 351 22.36 12.71 43.24
CA GLY A 351 23.43 13.31 42.44
C GLY A 351 24.24 12.25 41.69
N PRO A 352 24.96 12.63 40.62
CA PRO A 352 25.68 11.69 39.78
C PRO A 352 26.84 11.07 40.56
N GLY A 353 26.72 9.78 40.86
CA GLY A 353 27.83 8.97 41.34
C GLY A 353 28.90 8.90 40.26
N GLY A 354 29.98 9.66 40.46
CA GLY A 354 31.11 9.73 39.55
C GLY A 354 31.71 8.34 39.31
N ALA A 355 31.92 8.05 38.03
CA ALA A 355 32.83 6.99 37.60
C ALA A 355 34.24 7.31 38.12
N GLY A 356 34.82 6.40 38.88
CA GLY A 356 36.19 6.47 39.39
C GLY A 356 36.95 5.19 39.04
N GLU A 357 37.94 5.38 38.18
CA GLU A 357 38.96 4.47 37.65
C GLU A 357 39.55 3.40 38.56
N GLU A 358 39.96 2.31 37.90
CA GLU A 358 40.92 1.30 38.33
C GLU A 358 42.25 1.91 38.80
N GLY A 359 42.91 1.27 39.77
CA GLY A 359 44.33 1.52 40.04
C GLY A 359 44.81 0.98 41.39
N GLY A 360 45.37 -0.24 41.37
CA GLY A 360 46.06 -0.81 42.53
C GLY A 360 47.36 -0.08 42.87
N GLY A 361 47.83 -0.24 44.11
CA GLY A 361 49.13 0.27 44.52
C GLY A 361 49.34 0.21 46.03
N ASP A 362 50.44 -0.42 46.39
CA ASP A 362 50.85 -0.88 47.72
C ASP A 362 51.25 0.24 48.71
N ALA A 363 51.20 -0.14 50.00
CA ALA A 363 52.12 0.21 51.08
C ALA A 363 52.32 1.67 51.60
N ALA A 364 52.06 1.78 52.91
CA ALA A 364 52.96 2.26 53.96
C ALA A 364 52.83 3.70 54.52
N ALA A 365 52.63 3.67 55.86
CA ALA A 365 53.30 4.44 56.90
C ALA A 365 52.67 5.76 57.41
N ALA A 366 52.49 5.75 58.74
CA ALA A 366 52.65 6.86 59.69
C ALA A 366 51.63 8.02 59.59
N ASP A 367 51.21 8.70 60.65
CA ASP A 367 51.35 8.64 62.11
C ASP A 367 50.50 9.83 62.61
N ASP A 368 50.17 9.82 63.90
CA ASP A 368 49.70 10.94 64.71
C ASP A 368 48.28 11.52 64.58
N GLY A 369 47.65 11.65 65.74
CA GLY A 369 47.05 12.95 66.09
C GLY A 369 45.58 12.99 66.52
N ALA A 370 45.29 12.41 67.69
CA ALA A 370 44.47 13.00 68.76
C ALA A 370 43.20 13.85 68.45
N ALA A 371 42.07 13.28 68.90
CA ALA A 371 41.18 13.81 69.95
C ALA A 371 40.17 14.96 69.71
N ALA A 372 38.98 14.69 70.29
CA ALA A 372 38.00 15.58 70.94
C ALA A 372 37.02 16.35 70.04
N GLU A 373 35.72 15.99 70.13
CA GLU A 373 34.64 16.76 70.80
C GLU A 373 34.07 17.85 69.88
N ALA A 374 32.79 18.20 69.80
CA ALA A 374 31.50 17.83 70.40
C ALA A 374 30.48 18.32 69.33
N ASP A 375 29.43 17.59 69.00
CA ASP A 375 28.12 17.58 69.67
C ASP A 375 27.50 18.97 70.00
N ALA A 376 26.20 19.04 69.72
CA ALA A 376 25.21 20.10 69.93
C ALA A 376 25.37 21.38 69.07
N GLY A 377 24.41 21.80 68.24
CA GLY A 377 22.98 21.52 68.27
C GLY A 377 22.20 22.80 68.58
N ALA A 378 21.24 23.10 67.70
CA ALA A 378 20.05 23.91 67.91
C ALA A 378 20.18 25.46 67.93
N GLY A 379 19.68 26.05 66.85
CA GLY A 379 18.82 27.26 66.83
C GLY A 379 17.86 27.10 65.66
N ALA A 380 16.60 26.71 65.89
CA ALA A 380 15.47 27.60 66.16
C ALA A 380 15.22 28.54 64.94
N GLU A 381 14.26 28.23 64.07
CA GLU A 381 12.81 28.46 64.22
C GLU A 381 12.41 29.89 63.78
N GLU A 382 11.77 29.99 62.60
CA GLU A 382 10.74 30.97 62.21
C GLU A 382 10.36 30.63 60.74
N ALA A 383 9.20 30.05 60.43
CA ALA A 383 7.82 30.58 60.47
C ALA A 383 7.56 31.70 59.44
N VAL A 384 6.31 31.74 58.94
CA VAL A 384 5.71 32.63 57.92
C VAL A 384 5.75 32.01 56.51
N GLN A 385 4.65 31.65 55.84
CA GLN A 385 3.21 31.78 56.08
C GLN A 385 2.46 30.74 55.24
#